data_AF-A0A9K3P5M8-F1
#
_entry.id   AF-A0A9K3P5M8-F1
#
_cell.length_a   1.000
_cell.length_b   1.000
_cell.length_c   1.000
_cell.angle_alpha   90.00
_cell.angle_beta   90.00
_cell.angle_gamma   90.00
#
_symmetry.space_group_name_H-M   'P 1'
#
loop_
_entity.id
_entity.type
_entity.pdbx_description
1 polymer ?
#
loop_
_entity_poly.entity_id
_entity_poly.type
_entity_poly.pdbx_seq_one_letter_code
_entity_poly.pdbx_strand_id
1 'polypeptide(L)'
;MLFDNDRGLISFTDPIFGDKYFIKTPQELIGGILMIYCSMCGWLLMCKHRRRLMFFNPFTSDIRELPNSPYLDTYCFSAPPTSSDCMVVGFTTRIEWHVYIHFVGRQPSWRKFRLNF
;
A
#
# COMPACT_ATOMS: atom_id res chain seq x y z
N MET A 1 -5.12 10.38 -5.77
CA MET A 1 -6.17 9.36 -5.96
C MET A 1 -7.04 9.32 -4.72
N LEU A 2 -8.34 9.60 -4.87
CA LEU A 2 -9.37 9.37 -3.85
C LEU A 2 -10.00 8.00 -4.13
N PHE A 3 -10.31 7.22 -3.09
CA PHE A 3 -10.90 5.89 -3.20
C PHE A 3 -12.28 5.89 -2.54
N ASP A 4 -13.31 5.66 -3.34
CA ASP A 4 -14.67 5.40 -2.87
C ASP A 4 -15.06 3.99 -3.29
N ASN A 5 -15.51 3.17 -2.34
CA ASN A 5 -15.79 1.75 -2.54
C ASN A 5 -17.27 1.49 -2.34
N ASP A 6 -18.07 1.98 -3.29
CA ASP A 6 -19.46 1.63 -3.38
C ASP A 6 -19.63 0.35 -4.19
N ARG A 7 -20.14 -0.70 -3.51
CA ARG A 7 -20.78 -1.87 -4.13
C ARG A 7 -19.98 -2.58 -5.24
N GLY A 8 -18.66 -2.69 -5.07
CA GLY A 8 -17.80 -3.45 -6.00
C GLY A 8 -17.24 -2.63 -7.16
N LEU A 9 -17.31 -1.30 -7.07
CA LEU A 9 -16.61 -0.39 -7.95
C LEU A 9 -15.65 0.48 -7.13
N ILE A 10 -14.43 0.61 -7.62
CA ILE A 10 -13.46 1.58 -7.13
C ILE A 10 -13.47 2.77 -8.08
N SER A 11 -13.65 3.96 -7.54
CA SER A 11 -13.38 5.19 -8.28
C SER A 11 -11.97 5.70 -7.99
N PHE A 12 -11.30 6.20 -9.03
CA PHE A 12 -10.02 6.89 -8.95
C PHE A 12 -10.14 8.25 -9.62
N THR A 13 -9.61 9.28 -8.99
CA THR A 13 -9.51 10.61 -9.60
C THR A 13 -8.05 10.93 -9.89
N ASP A 14 -7.76 11.27 -11.14
CA ASP A 14 -6.49 11.84 -11.57
C ASP A 14 -6.32 13.21 -10.91
N PRO A 15 -5.31 13.42 -10.05
CA PRO A 15 -5.12 14.70 -9.39
C PRO A 15 -4.61 15.82 -10.33
N ILE A 16 -4.07 15.48 -11.50
CA ILE A 16 -3.54 16.43 -12.48
C ILE A 16 -4.66 16.87 -13.43
N PHE A 17 -5.42 15.92 -13.98
CA PHE A 17 -6.43 16.20 -15.01
C PHE A 17 -7.86 16.25 -14.48
N GLY A 18 -8.12 15.70 -13.28
CA GLY A 18 -9.46 15.62 -12.69
C GLY A 18 -10.33 14.50 -13.25
N ASP A 19 -9.83 13.73 -14.21
CA ASP A 19 -10.54 12.60 -14.79
C ASP A 19 -10.88 11.54 -13.74
N LYS A 20 -12.06 10.94 -13.88
CA LYS A 20 -12.54 9.89 -12.99
C LYS A 20 -12.53 8.54 -13.72
N TYR A 21 -11.79 7.59 -13.16
CA TYR A 21 -11.74 6.21 -13.63
C TYR A 21 -12.57 5.33 -12.70
N PHE A 22 -13.28 4.38 -13.29
CA PHE A 22 -14.11 3.42 -12.57
C PHE A 22 -13.62 2.02 -12.89
N ILE A 23 -13.30 1.26 -11.85
CA ILE A 23 -12.68 -0.06 -12.00
C ILE A 23 -13.46 -1.04 -11.15
N LYS A 24 -13.78 -2.21 -11.70
CA LYS A 24 -14.41 -3.28 -10.93
C LYS A 24 -13.46 -3.70 -9.82
N THR A 25 -13.94 -3.71 -8.58
CA THR A 25 -13.16 -4.16 -7.44
C THR A 25 -12.80 -5.65 -7.65
N PRO A 26 -11.51 -6.02 -7.67
CA PRO A 26 -11.09 -7.41 -7.70
C PRO A 26 -11.73 -8.21 -6.55
N GLN A 27 -12.05 -9.49 -6.76
CA GLN A 27 -12.73 -10.31 -5.76
C GLN A 27 -11.94 -10.39 -4.44
N GLU A 28 -10.61 -10.37 -4.53
CA GLU A 28 -9.68 -10.36 -3.42
C GLU A 28 -9.82 -9.11 -2.55
N LEU A 29 -10.28 -8.00 -3.14
CA LEU A 29 -10.50 -6.72 -2.47
C LEU A 29 -11.96 -6.54 -2.02
N ILE A 30 -12.91 -7.31 -2.54
CA ILE A 30 -14.30 -7.30 -2.11
C ILE A 30 -14.40 -7.73 -0.64
N GLY A 31 -15.23 -7.01 0.11
CA GLY A 31 -15.48 -7.26 1.53
C GLY A 31 -14.32 -6.80 2.42
N GLY A 32 -14.66 -6.07 3.48
CA GLY A 32 -13.70 -5.61 4.47
C GLY A 32 -13.28 -4.15 4.33
N ILE A 33 -12.58 -3.68 5.36
CA ILE A 33 -12.04 -2.32 5.42
C ILE A 33 -10.71 -2.32 4.66
N LEU A 34 -10.68 -1.55 3.58
CA LEU A 34 -9.48 -1.25 2.79
C LEU A 34 -8.98 0.13 3.17
N MET A 35 -7.70 0.24 3.50
CA MET A 35 -7.06 1.50 3.81
C MET A 35 -5.90 1.72 2.86
N ILE A 36 -5.90 2.84 2.14
CA ILE A 36 -4.82 3.21 1.22
C ILE A 36 -3.87 4.16 1.95
N TYR A 37 -2.57 3.89 1.87
CA TYR A 37 -1.55 4.72 2.50
C TYR A 37 -0.92 5.70 1.52
N CYS A 38 -0.57 5.22 0.33
CA CYS A 38 0.06 6.05 -0.70
C CYS A 38 -0.13 5.44 -2.09
N SER A 39 0.15 6.25 -3.10
CA SER A 39 0.14 5.85 -4.49
C SER A 39 1.35 6.43 -5.22
N MET A 40 1.96 5.63 -6.08
CA MET A 40 3.11 6.03 -6.90
C MET A 40 3.20 5.12 -8.13
N CYS A 41 3.55 5.69 -9.29
CA CYS A 41 3.78 4.95 -10.54
C CYS A 41 2.65 3.99 -10.95
N GLY A 42 1.39 4.37 -10.72
CA GLY A 42 0.23 3.52 -11.04
C GLY A 42 -0.07 2.41 -10.03
N TRP A 43 0.67 2.36 -8.92
CA TRP A 43 0.46 1.40 -7.83
C TRP A 43 -0.13 2.08 -6.60
N LEU A 44 -0.91 1.31 -5.84
CA LEU A 44 -1.42 1.65 -4.53
C LEU A 44 -0.76 0.76 -3.49
N LEU A 45 -0.35 1.36 -2.37
CA LEU A 45 -0.03 0.60 -1.16
C LEU A 45 -1.23 0.66 -0.23
N MET A 46 -1.79 -0.50 0.08
CA MET A 46 -3.03 -0.60 0.84
C MET A 46 -2.99 -1.73 1.87
N CYS A 47 -3.85 -1.64 2.88
CA CYS A 47 -4.04 -2.67 3.89
C CYS A 47 -5.50 -3.09 3.97
N LYS A 48 -5.72 -4.41 3.90
CA LYS A 48 -7.02 -5.05 4.09
C LYS A 48 -7.14 -5.58 5.52
N HIS A 49 -8.26 -5.27 6.18
CA HIS A 49 -8.57 -5.69 7.56
C HIS A 49 -7.49 -5.32 8.59
N ARG A 50 -6.75 -4.23 8.38
CA ARG A 50 -5.64 -3.77 9.24
C ARG A 50 -4.53 -4.83 9.47
N ARG A 51 -4.42 -5.83 8.59
CA ARG A 51 -3.48 -6.95 8.73
C ARG A 51 -2.71 -7.27 7.46
N ARG A 52 -3.38 -7.23 6.31
CA ARG A 52 -2.78 -7.67 5.04
C ARG A 52 -2.35 -6.46 4.24
N LEU A 53 -1.07 -6.14 4.28
CA LEU A 53 -0.47 -5.09 3.47
C LEU A 53 -0.23 -5.65 2.05
N MET A 54 -0.56 -4.88 1.04
CA MET A 54 -0.44 -5.31 -0.35
C MET A 54 -0.29 -4.12 -1.29
N PHE A 55 0.34 -4.39 -2.43
CA PHE A 55 0.28 -3.53 -3.58
C PHE A 55 -0.90 -3.90 -4.47
N PHE A 56 -1.52 -2.90 -5.07
CA PHE A 56 -2.55 -3.08 -6.07
C PHE A 56 -2.31 -2.13 -7.24
N ASN A 57 -2.30 -2.66 -8.46
CA ASN A 57 -2.32 -1.88 -9.68
C ASN A 57 -3.75 -1.88 -10.25
N PRO A 58 -4.50 -0.78 -10.14
CA PRO A 58 -5.86 -0.69 -10.66
C PRO A 58 -5.98 -0.92 -12.17
N PHE A 59 -4.96 -0.58 -12.96
CA PHE A 59 -5.01 -0.64 -14.42
C PHE A 59 -4.77 -2.06 -14.95
N THR A 60 -3.95 -2.84 -14.25
CA THR A 60 -3.61 -4.21 -14.65
C THR A 60 -4.31 -5.27 -13.79
N SER A 61 -5.01 -4.85 -12.74
CA SER A 61 -5.56 -5.71 -11.69
C SER A 61 -4.52 -6.59 -10.98
N ASP A 62 -3.24 -6.22 -11.02
CA ASP A 62 -2.16 -6.97 -10.34
C ASP A 62 -2.19 -6.68 -8.84
N ILE A 63 -2.19 -7.74 -8.02
CA ILE A 63 -2.17 -7.67 -6.56
C ILE A 63 -0.93 -8.40 -6.07
N ARG A 64 -0.14 -7.74 -5.22
CA ARG A 64 1.06 -8.32 -4.62
C ARG A 64 1.04 -8.17 -3.12
N GLU A 65 0.91 -9.27 -2.41
CA GLU A 65 0.90 -9.27 -0.96
C GLU A 65 2.31 -9.05 -0.39
N LEU A 66 2.38 -8.30 0.71
CA LEU A 66 3.60 -8.05 1.45
C LEU A 66 3.67 -8.96 2.68
N PRO A 67 4.87 -9.23 3.19
CA PRO A 67 5.02 -9.97 4.44
C PRO A 67 4.29 -9.25 5.57
N ASN A 68 3.77 -10.03 6.52
CA ASN A 68 3.11 -9.48 7.70
C ASN A 68 4.00 -8.44 8.38
N SER A 69 3.49 -7.21 8.47
CA SER A 69 4.16 -6.11 9.17
C SER A 69 3.64 -6.00 10.59
N PRO A 70 4.45 -5.46 11.52
CA PRO A 70 3.89 -4.94 12.76
C PRO A 70 2.91 -3.80 12.47
N TYR A 71 2.12 -3.42 13.47
CA TYR A 71 1.21 -2.29 13.34
C TYR A 71 2.01 -0.98 13.22
N LEU A 72 2.08 -0.42 12.01
CA LEU A 72 2.70 0.88 11.72
C LEU A 72 1.62 1.93 11.47
N ASP A 73 1.90 3.16 11.87
CA ASP A 73 0.97 4.29 11.74
C ASP A 73 0.95 4.82 10.30
N THR A 74 2.09 4.78 9.59
CA THR A 74 2.23 5.24 8.20
C THR A 74 3.08 4.30 7.37
N TYR A 75 2.84 4.28 6.05
CA TYR A 75 3.61 3.51 5.08
C TYR A 75 3.84 4.31 3.80
N CYS A 76 5.01 4.13 3.18
CA CYS A 76 5.32 4.63 1.86
C CYS A 76 6.22 3.63 1.11
N PHE A 77 6.39 3.82 -0.20
CA PHE A 77 7.29 2.99 -1.00
C PHE A 77 8.10 3.82 -2.00
N SER A 78 9.27 3.32 -2.39
CA SER A 78 10.29 4.09 -3.14
C SER A 78 10.22 3.96 -4.66
N ALA A 79 9.64 2.89 -5.19
CA ALA A 79 9.60 2.54 -6.60
C ALA A 79 8.44 1.58 -6.87
N PRO A 80 7.95 1.37 -8.11
CA PRO A 80 6.94 0.36 -8.38
C PRO A 80 7.40 -1.03 -7.90
N PRO A 81 6.50 -1.89 -7.38
CA PRO A 81 6.83 -3.23 -6.85
C PRO A 81 7.33 -4.22 -7.90
N THR A 82 7.36 -3.83 -9.18
CA THR A 82 8.03 -4.55 -10.27
C THR A 82 9.52 -4.26 -10.34
N SER A 83 10.01 -3.20 -9.68
CA SER A 83 11.43 -2.87 -9.59
C SER A 83 12.13 -3.70 -8.52
N SER A 84 13.35 -4.17 -8.81
CA SER A 84 14.21 -4.90 -7.87
C SER A 84 14.60 -4.07 -6.64
N ASP A 85 14.61 -2.74 -6.77
CA ASP A 85 15.01 -1.80 -5.72
C ASP A 85 13.82 -1.19 -4.97
N CYS A 86 12.60 -1.70 -5.20
CA CYS A 86 11.42 -1.27 -4.46
C CYS A 86 11.59 -1.58 -2.97
N MET A 87 11.41 -0.55 -2.15
CA MET A 87 11.37 -0.65 -0.70
C MET A 87 10.04 -0.13 -0.20
N VAL A 88 9.50 -0.77 0.83
CA VAL A 88 8.40 -0.25 1.65
C VAL A 88 8.97 0.18 2.97
N VAL A 89 8.62 1.39 3.40
CA VAL A 89 9.02 1.96 4.68
C VAL A 89 7.77 2.28 5.47
N GLY A 90 7.77 1.98 6.77
CA GLY A 90 6.73 2.45 7.67
C GLY A 90 7.24 2.82 9.04
N PHE A 91 6.46 3.64 9.74
CA PHE A 91 6.86 4.27 11.00
C PHE A 91 5.88 3.95 12.13
N THR A 92 6.41 3.79 13.33
CA THR A 92 5.62 3.85 14.57
C THR A 92 5.84 5.20 15.24
N THR A 93 4.77 5.88 15.66
CA THR A 93 4.85 7.24 16.23
C THR A 93 4.35 7.35 17.67
N ARG A 94 3.75 6.28 18.22
CA ARG A 94 3.00 6.36 19.49
C ARG A 94 3.78 6.08 20.77
N ILE A 95 4.83 5.24 20.74
CA ILE A 95 5.57 4.83 21.95
C ILE A 95 7.06 4.99 21.71
N GLU A 96 7.59 4.23 20.75
CA GLU A 96 8.98 4.33 20.31
C GLU A 96 8.98 4.61 18.82
N TRP A 97 9.82 5.55 18.40
CA TRP A 97 10.01 5.90 17.00
C TRP A 97 10.84 4.81 16.34
N HIS A 98 10.19 3.95 15.56
CA HIS A 98 10.88 2.96 14.76
C HIS A 98 10.62 3.17 13.29
N VAL A 99 11.61 2.81 12.49
CA VAL A 99 11.48 2.64 11.05
C VAL A 99 11.51 1.15 10.76
N TYR A 100 10.55 0.70 9.97
CA TYR A 100 10.52 -0.63 9.40
C TYR A 100 10.76 -0.54 7.91
N ILE A 101 11.72 -1.29 7.39
CA ILE A 101 12.07 -1.31 5.98
C ILE A 101 11.93 -2.73 5.45
N HIS A 102 11.14 -2.89 4.39
CA HIS A 102 11.02 -4.13 3.65
C HIS A 102 11.48 -3.93 2.20
N PHE A 103 12.40 -4.77 1.73
CA PHE A 103 12.87 -4.76 0.35
C PHE A 103 12.06 -5.77 -0.45
N VAL A 104 11.23 -5.29 -1.39
CA VAL A 104 10.23 -6.10 -2.10
C VAL A 104 10.88 -7.16 -2.99
N GLY A 105 12.00 -6.84 -3.63
CA GLY A 105 12.75 -7.78 -4.47
C GLY A 105 13.68 -8.73 -3.70
N ARG A 106 13.63 -8.77 -2.37
CA ARG A 106 14.53 -9.56 -1.51
C ARG A 106 13.75 -10.51 -0.61
N GLN A 107 14.40 -11.04 0.43
CA GLN A 107 13.76 -11.94 1.39
C GLN A 107 12.53 -11.28 2.05
N PRO A 108 11.44 -12.04 2.29
CA PRO A 108 10.17 -11.56 2.81
C PRO A 108 10.24 -11.23 4.32
N SER A 109 11.05 -10.25 4.69
CA SER A 109 11.28 -9.84 6.07
C SER A 109 11.31 -8.31 6.21
N TRP A 110 10.91 -7.84 7.39
CA TRP A 110 10.98 -6.44 7.78
C TRP A 110 12.21 -6.20 8.65
N ARG A 111 12.99 -5.18 8.31
CA ARG A 111 14.12 -4.70 9.12
C ARG A 111 13.65 -3.58 10.02
N LYS A 112 13.88 -3.71 11.33
CA LYS A 112 13.49 -2.73 12.35
C LYS A 112 14.69 -1.88 12.75
N PHE A 113 14.52 -0.57 12.77
CA PHE A 113 15.50 0.40 13.26
C PHE A 113 14.84 1.28 14.31
N ARG A 114 15.50 1.48 15.45
CA ARG A 114 15.08 2.46 16.46
C ARG A 114 15.66 3.82 16.09
N LEU A 115 14.81 4.84 16.10
CA LEU A 115 15.22 6.23 15.93
C LEU A 115 15.51 6.81 17.31
N ASN A 116 16.73 7.30 17.50
CA ASN A 116 17.14 8.05 18.69
C ASN A 116 17.24 9.52 18.27
N PHE A 117 16.33 10.35 18.75
CA PHE A 117 16.35 11.80 18.58
C PHE A 117 16.66 12.45 19.93
#